data_AF-K7FCC1-F1
#
_entry.id   AF-K7FCC1-F1
#
_cell.length_a   1.000
_cell.length_b   1.000
_cell.length_c   1.000
_cell.angle_alpha   90.00
_cell.angle_beta   90.00
_cell.angle_gamma   90.00
#
_symmetry.space_group_name_H-M   'P 1'
#
loop_
_entity.id
_entity.type
_entity.pdbx_description
1 polymer ?
#
loop_
_entity_poly.entity_id
_entity_poly.type
_entity_poly.pdbx_seq_one_letter_code
_entity_poly.pdbx_strand_id
1 'polypeptide(L)'
;MYPNLLDQKSRQVVEMSSEYILMSVIHNLLQGECNPDLRLLSCSILAPQCEKDRVIKPCRHVCENLRKTCLPAFDAIDMAWPYFLDCDRFFAGEEEGCFDPLAKLRGESELAVEDLLTEEPTTLIKFTHHSYSKMVSILKKTASRCPHIARTYSIGRSFEGRDLFVIEFSTNPGHHEPSE
;
A
#
# COMPACT_ATOMS: atom_id res chain seq x y z
N MET A 1 9.03 5.76 15.75
CA MET A 1 8.90 6.12 17.18
C MET A 1 7.49 5.76 17.62
N TYR A 2 7.32 5.38 18.88
CA TYR A 2 6.00 5.19 19.49
C TYR A 2 5.95 5.94 20.82
N PRO A 3 4.79 6.45 21.23
CA PRO A 3 3.49 6.33 20.56
C PRO A 3 3.38 7.13 19.25
N ASN A 4 2.48 6.72 18.36
CA ASN A 4 2.13 7.51 17.16
C ASN A 4 1.07 8.58 17.50
N LEU A 5 0.55 9.28 16.49
CA LEU A 5 -0.44 10.36 16.68
C LEU A 5 -1.82 9.86 17.19
N LEU A 6 -2.05 8.54 17.19
CA LEU A 6 -3.23 7.89 17.76
C LEU A 6 -2.96 7.20 19.11
N ASP A 7 -1.85 7.54 19.77
CA ASP A 7 -1.40 6.96 21.03
C ASP A 7 -1.14 5.43 20.99
N GLN A 8 -1.00 4.86 19.79
CA GLN A 8 -0.68 3.43 19.62
C GLN A 8 0.78 3.19 19.99
N LYS A 9 1.03 2.22 20.87
CA LYS A 9 2.34 2.06 21.55
C LYS A 9 3.37 1.21 20.81
N SER A 10 2.96 0.46 19.79
CA SER A 10 3.88 -0.37 19.02
C SER A 10 3.35 -0.64 17.62
N ARG A 11 4.24 -1.07 16.73
CA ARG A 11 3.91 -1.45 15.36
C ARG A 11 2.87 -2.55 15.29
N GLN A 12 2.99 -3.56 16.15
CA GLN A 12 2.03 -4.66 16.20
C GLN A 12 0.63 -4.15 16.54
N VAL A 13 0.52 -3.18 17.46
CA VAL A 13 -0.77 -2.56 17.80
C VAL A 13 -1.34 -1.79 16.61
N VAL A 14 -0.51 -1.09 15.83
CA VAL A 14 -0.94 -0.40 14.60
C VAL A 14 -1.46 -1.40 13.58
N GLU A 15 -0.70 -2.46 13.27
CA GLU A 15 -1.04 -3.44 12.23
C GLU A 15 -2.34 -4.20 12.52
N MET A 16 -2.74 -4.30 13.80
CA MET A 16 -3.99 -4.92 14.24
C MET A 16 -5.14 -3.90 14.42
N SER A 17 -4.90 -2.61 14.23
CA SER A 17 -5.89 -1.56 14.51
C SER A 17 -6.91 -1.42 13.38
N SER A 18 -8.11 -0.93 13.72
CA SER A 18 -9.16 -0.63 12.74
C SER A 18 -8.72 0.38 11.68
N GLU A 19 -7.86 1.32 12.04
CA GLU A 19 -7.37 2.37 11.15
C GLU A 19 -6.44 1.80 10.09
N TYR A 20 -5.53 0.90 10.48
CA TYR A 20 -4.63 0.22 9.54
C TYR A 20 -5.41 -0.72 8.63
N ILE A 21 -6.35 -1.51 9.18
CA ILE A 21 -7.19 -2.41 8.40
C ILE A 21 -8.01 -1.62 7.39
N LEU A 22 -8.67 -0.53 7.81
CA LEU A 22 -9.45 0.33 6.92
C LEU A 22 -8.57 0.86 5.77
N MET A 23 -7.37 1.34 6.08
CA MET A 23 -6.44 1.85 5.06
C MET A 23 -5.84 0.78 4.15
N SER A 24 -5.80 -0.47 4.59
CA SER A 24 -5.41 -1.59 3.74
C SER A 24 -6.46 -1.92 2.67
N VAL A 25 -7.74 -1.66 2.95
CA VAL A 25 -8.86 -1.99 2.05
C VAL A 25 -9.42 -0.77 1.29
N ILE A 26 -9.13 0.45 1.73
CA ILE A 26 -9.75 1.67 1.20
C ILE A 26 -9.58 1.85 -0.30
N HIS A 27 -8.43 1.41 -0.82
CA HIS A 27 -8.14 1.43 -2.23
C HIS A 27 -9.15 0.62 -3.07
N ASN A 28 -9.56 -0.54 -2.57
CA ASN A 28 -10.56 -1.37 -3.24
C ASN A 28 -11.97 -0.79 -3.04
N LEU A 29 -12.27 -0.26 -1.84
CA LEU A 29 -13.57 0.34 -1.53
C LEU A 29 -13.86 1.56 -2.41
N LEU A 30 -12.87 2.42 -2.62
CA LEU A 30 -12.97 3.62 -3.46
C LEU A 30 -12.59 3.37 -4.92
N GLN A 31 -12.46 2.11 -5.34
CA GLN A 31 -12.13 1.74 -6.74
C GLN A 31 -10.86 2.42 -7.29
N GLY A 32 -9.89 2.70 -6.41
CA GLY A 32 -8.66 3.40 -6.77
C GLY A 32 -8.72 4.92 -6.62
N GLU A 33 -9.91 5.52 -6.50
CA GLU A 33 -10.03 6.95 -6.23
C GLU A 33 -9.30 7.32 -4.94
N CYS A 34 -8.64 8.48 -4.94
CA CYS A 34 -7.87 9.02 -3.82
C CYS A 34 -6.60 8.25 -3.41
N ASN A 35 -6.23 7.22 -4.17
CA ASN A 35 -4.96 6.52 -4.00
C ASN A 35 -3.93 7.08 -5.00
N PRO A 36 -2.64 7.23 -4.65
CA PRO A 36 -1.98 6.88 -3.39
C PRO A 36 -2.09 7.91 -2.25
N ASP A 37 -2.61 9.10 -2.53
CA ASP A 37 -2.61 10.25 -1.63
C ASP A 37 -3.18 9.95 -0.24
N LEU A 38 -4.39 9.37 -0.19
CA LEU A 38 -5.08 9.06 1.06
C LEU A 38 -4.30 8.02 1.89
N ARG A 39 -3.66 7.07 1.21
CA ARG A 39 -2.84 6.05 1.89
C ARG A 39 -1.60 6.69 2.50
N LEU A 40 -0.91 7.57 1.77
CA LEU A 40 0.25 8.28 2.30
C LEU A 40 -0.11 9.25 3.43
N LEU A 41 -1.22 9.98 3.29
CA LEU A 41 -1.72 10.85 4.35
C LEU A 41 -2.02 10.04 5.62
N SER A 42 -2.70 8.91 5.50
CA SER A 42 -2.97 8.03 6.64
C SER A 42 -1.70 7.41 7.25
N CYS A 43 -0.72 7.03 6.43
CA CYS A 43 0.58 6.59 6.91
C CYS A 43 1.29 7.67 7.72
N SER A 44 1.14 8.96 7.36
CA SER A 44 1.70 10.07 8.14
C SER A 44 1.10 10.20 9.54
N ILE A 45 -0.07 9.63 9.79
CA ILE A 45 -0.71 9.55 11.11
C ILE A 45 -0.31 8.28 11.87
N LEU A 46 -0.35 7.12 11.19
CA LEU A 46 -0.09 5.81 11.80
C LEU A 46 1.40 5.53 12.05
N ALA A 47 2.26 6.05 11.18
CA ALA A 47 3.71 5.89 11.22
C ALA A 47 4.40 7.24 10.89
N PRO A 48 4.24 8.26 11.75
CA PRO A 48 4.70 9.61 11.48
C PRO A 48 6.23 9.69 11.39
N GLN A 49 6.71 10.68 10.64
CA GLN A 49 8.13 11.01 10.61
C GLN A 49 8.57 11.54 11.98
N CYS A 50 9.81 11.21 12.34
CA CYS A 50 10.41 11.59 13.61
C CYS A 50 11.71 12.34 13.35
N GLU A 51 11.92 13.44 14.05
CA GLU A 51 13.19 14.19 14.05
C GLU A 51 13.63 14.43 15.49
N LYS A 52 14.87 14.03 15.83
CA LYS A 52 15.47 14.20 17.17
C LYS A 52 14.52 13.80 18.31
N ASP A 53 13.93 12.61 18.17
CA ASP A 53 12.97 12.05 19.11
C ASP A 53 11.64 12.81 19.27
N ARG A 54 11.29 13.66 18.31
CA ARG A 54 9.99 14.34 18.24
C ARG A 54 9.22 13.86 17.03
N VAL A 55 7.95 13.53 17.26
CA VAL A 55 6.99 13.24 16.20
C VAL A 55 6.61 14.55 15.53
N ILE A 56 6.80 14.65 14.22
CA ILE A 56 6.37 15.81 13.44
C ILE A 56 4.97 15.54 12.89
N LYS A 57 4.06 16.50 13.02
CA LYS A 57 2.71 16.40 12.46
C LYS A 57 2.70 16.77 10.97
N PRO A 58 1.87 16.10 10.17
CA PRO A 58 1.59 16.55 8.80
C PRO A 58 0.86 17.90 8.77
N CYS A 59 1.03 18.65 7.69
CA CYS A 59 0.41 19.98 7.52
C CYS A 59 -1.11 19.90 7.35
N ARG A 60 -1.85 20.75 8.08
CA ARG A 60 -3.33 20.79 8.05
C ARG A 60 -3.88 21.09 6.67
N HIS A 61 -3.30 22.05 5.96
CA HIS A 61 -3.72 22.40 4.61
C HIS A 61 -3.69 21.20 3.64
N VAL A 62 -2.72 20.29 3.79
CA VAL A 62 -2.62 19.08 2.97
C VAL A 62 -3.80 18.14 3.25
N CYS A 63 -4.17 17.95 4.52
CA CYS A 63 -5.35 17.19 4.91
C CYS A 63 -6.64 17.80 4.36
N GLU A 64 -6.83 19.11 4.54
CA GLU A 64 -8.06 19.81 4.11
C GLU A 64 -8.25 19.74 2.59
N ASN A 65 -7.18 19.95 1.82
CA ASN A 65 -7.21 19.82 0.38
C ASN A 65 -7.57 18.39 -0.04
N LEU A 66 -6.92 17.39 0.56
CA LEU A 66 -7.19 16.00 0.20
C LEU A 66 -8.62 15.60 0.58
N ARG A 67 -9.08 16.00 1.77
CA ARG A 67 -10.46 15.79 2.22
C ARG A 67 -11.44 16.42 1.23
N LYS A 68 -11.22 17.66 0.81
CA LYS A 68 -12.10 18.33 -0.18
C LYS A 68 -12.18 17.55 -1.50
N THR A 69 -11.05 17.05 -1.98
CA THR A 69 -10.98 16.28 -3.23
C THR A 69 -11.61 14.89 -3.10
N CYS A 70 -11.46 14.25 -1.94
CA CYS A 70 -11.79 12.84 -1.74
C CYS A 70 -13.13 12.57 -1.07
N LEU A 71 -13.69 13.55 -0.35
CA LEU A 71 -14.96 13.39 0.33
C LEU A 71 -16.09 12.91 -0.60
N PRO A 72 -16.23 13.39 -1.86
CA PRO A 72 -17.26 12.88 -2.77
C PRO A 72 -17.17 11.37 -3.04
N ALA A 73 -15.96 10.79 -3.07
CA ALA A 73 -15.77 9.35 -3.27
C ALA A 73 -16.26 8.54 -2.07
N PHE A 74 -16.11 9.08 -0.86
CA PHE A 74 -16.66 8.50 0.37
C PHE A 74 -18.19 8.64 0.43
N ASP A 75 -18.72 9.81 0.06
CA ASP A 75 -20.17 10.06 0.01
C ASP A 75 -20.87 9.14 -1.00
N ALA A 76 -20.23 8.83 -2.14
CA ALA A 76 -20.77 7.94 -3.17
C ALA A 76 -20.99 6.49 -2.69
N ILE A 77 -20.32 6.08 -1.60
CA ILE A 77 -20.47 4.76 -0.97
C ILE A 77 -21.12 4.84 0.42
N ASP A 78 -21.76 5.98 0.75
CA ASP A 78 -22.40 6.26 2.05
C ASP A 78 -21.47 6.03 3.25
N MET A 79 -20.17 6.30 3.08
CA MET A 79 -19.16 6.10 4.10
C MET A 79 -18.70 7.43 4.70
N ALA A 80 -18.62 7.50 6.03
CA ALA A 80 -18.12 8.69 6.69
C ALA A 80 -16.60 8.88 6.48
N TRP A 81 -16.15 10.14 6.49
CA TRP A 81 -14.72 10.45 6.51
C TRP A 81 -14.06 9.86 7.76
N PRO A 82 -12.89 9.17 7.65
CA PRO A 82 -12.27 8.51 8.79
C PRO A 82 -11.89 9.47 9.91
N TYR A 83 -12.25 9.14 11.15
CA TYR A 83 -12.03 10.02 12.31
C TYR A 83 -10.55 10.34 12.56
N PHE A 84 -9.64 9.42 12.23
CA PHE A 84 -8.20 9.60 12.38
C PHE A 84 -7.59 10.51 11.29
N LEU A 85 -8.40 10.94 10.33
CA LEU A 85 -8.08 11.96 9.32
C LEU A 85 -8.85 13.25 9.58
N ASP A 86 -9.25 13.50 10.82
CA ASP A 86 -9.74 14.79 11.27
C ASP A 86 -8.61 15.83 11.25
N CYS A 87 -8.70 16.77 10.30
CA CYS A 87 -7.67 17.77 10.03
C CYS A 87 -7.41 18.70 11.24
N ASP A 88 -8.39 18.88 12.14
CA ASP A 88 -8.23 19.73 13.31
C ASP A 88 -7.53 19.01 14.48
N ARG A 89 -7.46 17.67 14.46
CA ARG A 89 -6.96 16.87 15.59
C ARG A 89 -5.49 16.45 15.42
N PHE A 90 -5.13 15.94 14.25
CA PHE A 90 -3.85 15.26 14.05
C PHE A 90 -2.85 16.02 13.18
N PHE A 91 -3.26 17.15 12.63
CA PHE A 91 -2.45 17.97 11.74
C PHE A 91 -2.13 19.31 12.38
N ALA A 92 -1.04 19.92 11.94
CA ALA A 92 -0.53 21.19 12.49
C ALA A 92 -0.53 22.30 11.43
N GLY A 93 -0.58 23.56 11.88
CA GLY A 93 -0.33 24.72 11.03
C GLY A 93 1.12 24.81 10.57
N GLU A 94 1.40 25.66 9.59
CA GLU A 94 2.77 25.89 9.10
C GLU A 94 3.65 26.53 10.17
N GLU A 95 3.04 27.40 10.99
CA GLU A 95 3.66 28.09 12.11
C GLU A 95 4.17 27.16 13.22
N GLU A 96 3.59 25.96 13.34
CA GLU A 96 3.97 24.95 14.33
C GLU A 96 5.12 24.05 13.85
N GLY A 97 5.53 24.17 12.58
CA GLY A 97 6.51 23.27 11.96
C GLY A 97 5.89 21.92 11.59
N CYS A 98 5.28 21.88 10.41
CA CYS A 98 4.66 20.68 9.85
C CYS A 98 5.42 20.17 8.61
N PHE A 99 5.08 18.96 8.14
CA PHE A 99 5.61 18.43 6.88
C PHE A 99 4.49 18.09 5.89
N ASP A 100 4.78 18.19 4.59
CA ASP A 100 3.86 17.74 3.53
C ASP A 100 4.15 16.28 3.16
N PRO A 101 3.29 15.31 3.54
CA PRO A 101 3.48 13.90 3.18
C PRO A 101 3.28 13.60 1.69
N LEU A 102 2.70 14.52 0.92
CA LEU A 102 2.37 14.35 -0.49
C LEU A 102 3.33 15.12 -1.43
N ALA A 103 4.31 15.84 -0.88
CA ALA A 103 5.23 16.66 -1.66
C ALA A 103 5.95 15.87 -2.77
N LYS A 104 6.33 14.62 -2.50
CA LYS A 104 7.02 13.76 -3.48
C LYS A 104 6.14 13.38 -4.67
N LEU A 105 4.87 13.09 -4.42
CA LEU A 105 3.91 12.75 -5.49
C LEU A 105 3.60 13.95 -6.38
N ARG A 106 3.57 15.16 -5.81
CA ARG A 106 3.34 16.40 -6.57
C ARG A 106 4.54 16.76 -7.45
N GLY A 107 5.75 16.50 -6.97
CA GLY A 107 7.00 16.79 -7.68
C GLY A 107 7.30 15.87 -8.87
N GLU A 108 6.61 14.74 -9.00
CA GLU A 108 6.73 13.81 -10.14
C GLU A 108 5.89 14.26 -11.35
N SER A 109 5.05 15.29 -11.19
CA SER A 109 4.13 15.77 -12.25
C SER A 109 4.76 16.72 -13.28
N GLU A 110 5.95 17.30 -13.07
CA GLU A 110 6.56 18.28 -14.00
C GLU A 110 7.81 17.79 -14.76
N LEU A 111 8.32 16.57 -14.51
CA LEU A 111 9.56 16.09 -15.14
C LEU A 111 9.51 14.67 -15.75
N ALA A 112 8.34 14.04 -15.86
CA ALA A 112 8.24 12.67 -16.36
C ALA A 112 7.08 12.47 -17.36
N VAL A 113 7.11 13.16 -18.50
CA VAL A 113 6.16 12.86 -19.61
C VAL A 113 6.75 11.93 -20.67
N GLU A 114 8.03 11.55 -20.63
CA GLU A 114 8.63 10.77 -21.74
C GLU A 114 9.42 9.50 -21.39
N ASP A 115 9.47 8.99 -20.14
CA ASP A 115 10.27 7.78 -19.85
C ASP A 115 9.66 6.68 -18.95
N LEU A 116 8.33 6.67 -18.68
CA LEU A 116 7.73 5.66 -17.77
C LEU A 116 6.48 4.95 -18.31
N LEU A 117 6.49 4.52 -19.57
CA LEU A 117 5.48 3.56 -20.06
C LEU A 117 5.74 2.09 -19.72
N THR A 118 6.62 1.74 -18.77
CA THR A 118 6.72 0.35 -18.31
C THR A 118 7.01 0.20 -16.81
N GLU A 119 5.93 -0.14 -16.10
CA GLU A 119 5.85 -0.61 -14.70
C GLU A 119 6.00 0.46 -13.60
N GLU A 120 5.08 1.44 -13.61
CA GLU A 120 4.54 2.01 -12.36
C GLU A 120 3.89 0.88 -11.54
N PRO A 121 4.24 0.66 -10.26
CA PRO A 121 3.51 -0.26 -9.41
C PRO A 121 2.19 0.40 -9.04
N THR A 122 1.18 0.30 -9.93
CA THR A 122 -0.19 0.53 -9.52
C THR A 122 -0.46 -0.42 -8.36
N THR A 123 -0.65 0.10 -7.15
CA THR A 123 -0.91 -0.70 -5.95
C THR A 123 -2.26 -1.46 -6.01
N LEU A 124 -2.94 -1.36 -7.15
CA LEU A 124 -4.14 -2.09 -7.54
C LEU A 124 -3.68 -3.39 -8.20
N ILE A 125 -3.75 -4.50 -7.46
CA ILE A 125 -3.65 -5.83 -8.06
C ILE A 125 -4.88 -6.01 -8.93
N LYS A 126 -4.76 -5.66 -10.22
CA LYS A 126 -5.84 -5.86 -11.19
C LYS A 126 -5.94 -7.35 -11.50
N PHE A 127 -6.89 -8.03 -10.87
CA PHE A 127 -7.20 -9.42 -11.21
C PHE A 127 -7.72 -9.49 -12.64
N THR A 128 -6.97 -10.16 -13.51
CA THR A 128 -7.39 -10.44 -14.89
C THR A 128 -7.24 -11.92 -15.16
N HIS A 129 -8.14 -12.47 -15.97
CA HIS A 129 -8.01 -13.86 -16.41
C HIS A 129 -6.75 -14.00 -17.29
N HIS A 130 -5.94 -15.00 -17.01
CA HIS A 130 -4.75 -15.33 -17.78
C HIS A 130 -4.93 -16.70 -18.45
N SER A 131 -4.56 -16.81 -19.71
CA SER A 131 -4.44 -18.11 -20.35
C SER A 131 -3.36 -18.94 -19.66
N TYR A 132 -3.43 -20.26 -19.81
CA TYR A 132 -2.44 -21.19 -19.24
C TYR A 132 -1.00 -20.80 -19.58
N SER A 133 -0.69 -20.54 -20.85
CA SER A 133 0.65 -20.15 -21.29
C SER A 133 1.12 -18.84 -20.66
N LYS A 134 0.23 -17.85 -20.55
CA LYS A 134 0.54 -16.56 -19.92
C LYS A 134 0.79 -16.71 -18.42
N MET A 135 -0.07 -17.46 -17.73
CA MET A 135 0.09 -17.74 -16.30
C MET A 135 1.43 -18.44 -16.03
N VAL A 136 1.77 -19.49 -16.78
CA VAL A 136 3.05 -20.21 -16.63
C VAL A 136 4.25 -19.28 -16.88
N SER A 137 4.17 -18.43 -17.90
CA SER A 137 5.23 -17.45 -18.18
C SER A 137 5.40 -16.45 -17.03
N ILE A 138 4.30 -15.99 -16.43
CA ILE A 138 4.34 -15.08 -15.29
C ILE A 138 4.98 -15.76 -14.09
N LEU A 139 4.50 -16.95 -13.70
CA LEU A 139 5.06 -17.68 -12.55
C LEU A 139 6.57 -17.91 -12.71
N LYS A 140 7.02 -18.38 -13.88
CA LYS A 140 8.44 -18.63 -14.15
C LYS A 140 9.27 -17.34 -14.09
N LYS A 141 8.77 -16.25 -14.70
CA LYS A 141 9.43 -14.93 -14.67
C LYS A 141 9.51 -14.38 -13.25
N THR A 142 8.49 -14.59 -12.42
CA THR A 142 8.47 -14.17 -11.02
C THR A 142 9.52 -14.93 -10.21
N ALA A 143 9.56 -16.27 -10.30
CA ALA A 143 10.59 -17.04 -9.60
C ALA A 143 12.01 -16.72 -10.08
N SER A 144 12.21 -16.45 -11.39
CA SER A 144 13.53 -16.06 -11.90
C SER A 144 14.01 -14.70 -11.39
N ARG A 145 13.10 -13.79 -11.02
CA ARG A 145 13.45 -12.48 -10.44
C ARG A 145 13.96 -12.62 -9.00
N CYS A 146 13.41 -13.55 -8.23
CA CYS A 146 13.74 -13.74 -6.82
C CYS A 146 14.13 -15.20 -6.51
N PRO A 147 15.21 -15.74 -7.12
CA PRO A 147 15.53 -17.18 -7.05
C PRO A 147 15.91 -17.65 -5.64
N HIS A 148 16.27 -16.72 -4.75
CA HIS A 148 16.65 -17.00 -3.37
C HIS A 148 15.43 -17.21 -2.45
N ILE A 149 14.24 -16.75 -2.85
CA ILE A 149 13.01 -16.87 -2.05
C ILE A 149 11.83 -17.48 -2.79
N ALA A 150 11.95 -17.72 -4.10
CA ALA A 150 10.86 -18.19 -4.92
C ALA A 150 11.30 -19.28 -5.90
N ARG A 151 10.46 -20.31 -6.04
CA ARG A 151 10.66 -21.41 -7.00
C ARG A 151 9.34 -21.78 -7.65
N THR A 152 9.37 -22.18 -8.92
CA THR A 152 8.20 -22.79 -9.59
C THR A 152 8.43 -24.26 -9.89
N TYR A 153 7.42 -25.10 -9.63
CA TYR A 153 7.43 -26.52 -9.98
C TYR A 153 6.03 -27.02 -10.35
N SER A 154 5.96 -28.19 -10.97
CA SER A 154 4.70 -28.87 -11.29
C SER A 154 4.31 -29.81 -10.16
N ILE A 155 3.05 -29.74 -9.70
CA ILE A 155 2.47 -30.69 -8.73
C ILE A 155 1.79 -31.88 -9.41
N GLY A 156 1.90 -31.99 -10.74
CA GLY A 156 1.28 -33.04 -11.53
C GLY A 156 0.61 -32.50 -12.78
N ARG A 157 -0.17 -33.36 -13.46
CA ARG A 157 -0.89 -32.99 -14.68
C ARG A 157 -2.39 -32.90 -14.43
N SER A 158 -3.03 -31.93 -15.06
CA SER A 158 -4.48 -31.84 -15.14
C SER A 158 -5.07 -32.98 -15.98
N PHE A 159 -6.40 -33.10 -15.96
CA PHE A 159 -7.12 -34.05 -16.80
C PHE A 159 -6.82 -33.86 -18.30
N GLU A 160 -6.61 -32.62 -18.74
CA GLU A 160 -6.20 -32.29 -20.12
C GLU A 160 -4.70 -32.48 -20.38
N GLY A 161 -3.95 -33.06 -19.44
CA GLY A 161 -2.51 -33.31 -19.57
C GLY A 161 -1.62 -32.08 -19.41
N ARG A 162 -2.14 -30.95 -18.92
CA ARG A 162 -1.35 -29.72 -18.68
C ARG A 162 -0.71 -29.76 -17.30
N ASP A 163 0.55 -29.36 -17.19
CA ASP A 163 1.23 -29.27 -15.89
C ASP A 163 0.56 -28.23 -14.98
N LEU A 164 0.25 -28.62 -13.75
CA LEU A 164 -0.28 -27.76 -12.70
C LEU A 164 0.90 -27.08 -12.01
N PHE A 165 1.21 -25.86 -12.43
CA PHE A 165 2.33 -25.09 -11.89
C PHE A 165 1.95 -24.39 -10.57
N VAL A 166 2.84 -24.48 -9.60
CA VAL A 166 2.80 -23.75 -8.33
C VAL A 166 4.03 -22.87 -8.22
N ILE A 167 3.89 -21.71 -7.58
CA ILE A 167 5.00 -20.90 -7.11
C ILE A 167 5.08 -21.03 -5.59
N GLU A 168 6.24 -21.42 -5.11
CA GLU A 168 6.59 -21.50 -3.70
C GLU A 168 7.34 -20.23 -3.30
N PHE A 169 6.99 -19.68 -2.14
CA PHE A 169 7.75 -18.63 -1.47
C PHE A 169 8.26 -19.17 -0.13
N SER A 170 9.57 -19.18 0.07
CA SER A 170 10.21 -19.72 1.27
C SER A 170 11.57 -19.04 1.46
N THR A 171 12.11 -19.04 2.67
CA THR A 171 13.50 -18.65 2.93
C THR A 171 14.52 -19.65 2.36
N ASN A 172 14.09 -20.87 2.05
CA ASN A 172 14.93 -21.94 1.51
C ASN A 172 14.17 -22.79 0.46
N PRO A 173 13.87 -22.23 -0.74
CA PRO A 173 13.00 -22.88 -1.72
C PRO A 173 13.49 -24.26 -2.17
N GLY A 174 12.60 -25.25 -2.21
CA GLY A 174 12.92 -26.63 -2.57
C GLY A 174 13.42 -27.52 -1.42
N HIS A 175 13.54 -26.98 -0.21
CA HIS A 175 13.83 -27.74 1.01
C HIS A 175 12.64 -27.67 1.97
N HIS A 176 12.12 -28.83 2.36
CA HIS A 176 11.01 -28.90 3.31
C HIS A 176 11.56 -28.85 4.74
N GLU A 177 11.29 -27.76 5.46
CA GLU A 177 11.69 -27.58 6.86
C GLU A 177 10.53 -27.99 7.78
N PRO A 178 10.69 -28.97 8.68
CA PRO A 178 9.59 -29.49 9.52
C PRO A 178 9.03 -28.52 10.59
N SER A 179 9.37 -27.23 10.54
CA SER A 179 9.11 -26.25 11.59
C SER A 179 8.34 -25.00 11.14
N GLU A 180 7.73 -25.02 9.95
CA GLU A 180 6.67 -24.09 9.55
C GLU A 180 5.28 -24.73 9.61
#